data_AF-A0A8J7BB59-F1
#
_entry.id   AF-A0A8J7BB59-F1
#
_cell.length_a   1.000
_cell.length_b   1.000
_cell.length_c   1.000
_cell.angle_alpha   90.00
_cell.angle_beta   90.00
_cell.angle_gamma   90.00
#
_symmetry.space_group_name_H-M   'P 1'
#
loop_
_entity.id
_entity.type
_entity.pdbx_description
1 polymer ?
#
loop_
_entity_poly.entity_id
_entity_poly.type
_entity_poly.pdbx_seq_one_letter_code
_entity_poly.pdbx_strand_id
1 'polypeptide(L)' 'MLVTACLLPSALSDLFAQSQDSGKITLADRHGIRIALLQTALDEEELGSIDRLLHAIRRGRVEVVDELSVILSNN' A
#
# COMPACT_ATOMS: atom_id res chain seq x y z
N MET A 1 1.95 -15.77 -16.32
CA MET A 1 2.95 -14.69 -16.44
C MET A 1 3.27 -14.19 -15.04
N LEU A 2 4.53 -14.21 -14.62
CA LEU A 2 4.94 -13.50 -13.41
C LEU A 2 5.12 -12.03 -13.81
N VAL A 3 4.11 -11.21 -13.48
CA VAL A 3 4.29 -9.76 -13.54
C VAL A 3 5.20 -9.41 -12.37
N THR A 4 6.38 -8.88 -12.68
CA THR A 4 7.25 -8.27 -11.68
C THR A 4 6.63 -6.93 -11.31
N ALA A 5 5.66 -6.94 -10.40
CA ALA A 5 5.18 -5.71 -9.79
C ALA A 5 6.28 -5.20 -8.86
N CYS A 6 6.85 -4.04 -9.17
CA CYS A 6 7.69 -3.29 -8.27
C CYS A 6 6.84 -2.11 -7.77
N LEU A 7 7.02 -1.70 -6.51
CA LEU A 7 6.47 -0.41 -6.08
C LEU A 7 7.15 0.69 -6.90
N LEU A 8 6.37 1.65 -7.41
CA LEU A 8 6.95 2.86 -7.97
C LEU A 8 7.69 3.61 -6.85
N PRO A 9 8.73 4.40 -7.17
CA PRO A 9 9.30 5.34 -6.21
C PRO A 9 8.17 6.16 -5.55
N SER A 10 8.24 6.40 -4.24
CA SER A 10 7.22 7.03 -3.38
C SER A 10 5.88 6.30 -3.22
N ALA A 11 5.60 5.23 -3.95
CA ALA A 11 4.28 4.58 -3.94
C ALA A 11 3.85 4.11 -2.54
N LEU A 12 4.79 3.71 -1.69
CA LEU A 12 4.48 3.30 -0.33
C LEU A 12 4.08 4.48 0.57
N SER A 13 4.80 5.60 0.46
CA SER A 13 4.49 6.83 1.21
C SER A 13 3.15 7.42 0.78
N ASP A 14 2.87 7.41 -0.53
CA ASP A 14 1.59 7.84 -1.09
C ASP A 14 0.44 6.93 -0.64
N LEU A 15 0.65 5.61 -0.69
CA LEU A 15 -0.30 4.63 -0.16
C LEU A 15 -0.54 4.84 1.33
N PHE A 16 0.52 5.09 2.11
CA PHE A 16 0.39 5.33 3.54
C PHE A 16 -0.45 6.58 3.79
N ALA A 17 -0.13 7.71 3.17
CA ALA A 17 -0.90 8.95 3.30
C ALA A 17 -2.38 8.74 2.91
N GLN A 18 -2.63 8.17 1.73
CA GLN A 18 -3.98 7.88 1.25
C GLN A 18 -4.76 6.96 2.20
N SER A 19 -4.10 5.97 2.80
CA SER A 19 -4.74 5.06 3.76
C SER A 19 -5.13 5.75 5.07
N GLN A 20 -4.35 6.75 5.52
CA GLN A 20 -4.67 7.53 6.71
C GLN A 20 -5.86 8.45 6.46
N ASP A 21 -5.94 9.04 5.26
CA ASP A 21 -7.02 9.96 4.89
C ASP A 21 -8.34 9.22 4.60
N SER A 22 -8.27 8.11 3.86
CA SER A 22 -9.46 7.35 3.45
C SER A 22 -9.91 6.31 4.46
N GLY A 23 -9.03 5.89 5.38
CA GLY A 23 -9.27 4.74 6.26
C GLY A 23 -9.38 3.42 5.51
N LYS A 24 -8.91 3.35 4.25
CA LYS A 24 -9.07 2.20 3.37
C LYS A 24 -7.79 1.89 2.61
N ILE A 25 -7.58 0.62 2.28
CA ILE A 25 -6.68 0.18 1.21
C ILE A 25 -7.38 -0.84 0.33
N THR A 26 -7.02 -0.91 -0.94
CA THR A 26 -7.59 -1.89 -1.86
C THR A 26 -6.94 -3.26 -1.73
N LEU A 27 -7.58 -4.29 -2.30
CA LEU A 27 -6.93 -5.60 -2.48
C LEU A 27 -5.63 -5.49 -3.29
N ALA A 28 -5.59 -4.61 -4.30
CA ALA A 28 -4.40 -4.37 -5.10
C ALA A 28 -3.26 -3.82 -4.24
N ASP A 29 -3.53 -2.85 -3.37
CA ASP A 29 -2.54 -2.26 -2.45
C ASP A 29 -1.97 -3.32 -1.51
N ARG A 30 -2.84 -4.16 -0.94
CA ARG A 30 -2.42 -5.28 -0.08
C ARG A 30 -1.49 -6.25 -0.82
N HIS A 31 -1.79 -6.54 -2.08
CA HIS A 31 -0.92 -7.36 -2.91
C HIS A 31 0.41 -6.65 -3.21
N GLY A 32 0.38 -5.34 -3.50
CA GLY A 32 1.57 -4.51 -3.67
C GLY A 32 2.48 -4.55 -2.45
N ILE A 33 1.94 -4.35 -1.24
CA ILE A 33 2.69 -4.46 0.02
C ILE A 33 3.31 -5.85 0.18
N ARG A 34 2.56 -6.92 -0.11
CA ARG A 34 3.09 -8.29 -0.02
C ARG A 34 4.28 -8.50 -0.96
N ILE A 35 4.21 -7.98 -2.17
CA ILE A 35 5.30 -8.09 -3.16
C ILE A 35 6.51 -7.27 -2.70
N ALA A 36 6.29 -6.06 -2.20
CA ALA A 36 7.34 -5.20 -1.66
C ALA A 36 8.12 -5.89 -0.53
N LEU A 37 7.42 -6.51 0.42
CA LEU A 37 8.02 -7.28 1.51
C LEU A 37 8.87 -8.48 1.03
N LEU A 38 8.58 -9.03 -0.16
CA LEU A 38 9.29 -10.17 -0.72
C LEU A 38 10.53 -9.78 -1.54
N GLN A 39 10.69 -8.51 -1.94
CA GLN A 39 11.76 -8.07 -2.85
C GLN A 39 13.07 -7.64 -2.14
N THR A 40 13.17 -7.76 -0.80
CA THR A 40 14.42 -7.56 0.00
C THR A 40 15.17 -6.23 -0.25
N ALA A 41 14.48 -5.19 -0.70
CA ALA A 41 15.09 -3.89 -1.04
C ALA A 41 14.48 -2.71 -0.28
N LEU A 42 13.72 -2.97 0.80
CA LEU A 42 13.10 -1.92 1.60
C LEU A 42 14.10 -1.31 2.58
N ASP A 43 14.12 0.01 2.67
CA ASP A 43 14.84 0.69 3.75
C ASP A 43 14.05 0.68 5.08
N GLU A 44 14.65 1.21 6.15
CA GLU A 44 14.03 1.25 7.47
C GLU A 44 12.77 2.14 7.52
N GLU A 45 12.73 3.20 6.73
CA GLU A 45 11.59 4.12 6.68
C GLU A 45 10.39 3.48 5.98
N GLU A 46 10.64 2.81 4.85
CA GLU A 46 9.67 2.04 4.10
C GLU A 46 9.14 0.89 4.94
N LEU A 47 10.02 0.08 5.54
CA LEU A 47 9.60 -1.01 6.43
C LEU A 47 8.76 -0.49 7.60
N GLY A 48 9.19 0.60 8.24
CA GLY A 48 8.45 1.25 9.32
C GLY A 48 7.08 1.76 8.87
N SER A 49 6.95 2.23 7.63
CA SER A 49 5.67 2.66 7.06
C SER A 49 4.72 1.50 6.83
N ILE A 50 5.23 0.37 6.32
CA ILE A 50 4.45 -0.87 6.19
C ILE A 50 3.99 -1.37 7.56
N ASP A 51 4.87 -1.40 8.57
CA ASP A 51 4.52 -1.85 9.91
C ASP A 51 3.41 -1.00 10.54
N ARG A 52 3.50 0.33 10.40
CA ARG A 52 2.44 1.25 10.87
C ARG A 52 1.11 0.98 10.15
N LEU A 53 1.14 0.76 8.84
CA LEU A 53 -0.06 0.46 8.05
C LEU A 53 -0.69 -0.87 8.47
N LEU A 54 0.10 -1.93 8.58
CA LEU A 54 -0.36 -3.25 9.04
C LEU A 54 -0.91 -3.18 10.46
N HIS A 55 -0.28 -2.40 11.34
CA HIS A 55 -0.80 -2.14 12.68
C HIS A 55 -2.17 -1.45 12.63
N ALA A 56 -2.34 -0.41 11.82
CA ALA A 56 -3.62 0.29 11.65
C ALA A 56 -4.73 -0.65 11.14
N ILE A 57 -4.41 -1.52 10.18
CA ILE A 57 -5.32 -2.55 9.67
C ILE A 57 -5.71 -3.54 10.77
N ARG A 58 -4.74 -4.09 11.52
CA ARG A 58 -5.04 -5.02 12.63
C ARG A 58 -5.90 -4.39 13.72
N ARG A 59 -5.81 -3.07 13.91
CA ARG A 59 -6.62 -2.32 14.88
C ARG A 59 -8.00 -1.91 14.34
N GLY A 60 -8.31 -2.23 13.08
CA GLY A 60 -9.56 -1.84 12.43
C GLY A 60 -9.66 -0.34 12.12
N ARG A 61 -8.54 0.39 12.15
CA ARG A 61 -8.50 1.82 11.76
C ARG A 61 -8.44 2.00 10.25
N VAL A 62 -7.90 1.01 9.55
CA VAL A 62 -7.85 0.94 8.08
C VAL A 62 -8.51 -0.35 7.65
N GLU A 63 -9.49 -0.26 6.75
CA GLU A 63 -10.21 -1.40 6.18
C GLU A 63 -9.60 -1.84 4.85
N VAL A 64 -9.55 -3.15 4.60
CA VAL A 64 -9.19 -3.67 3.29
C VAL A 64 -10.46 -3.86 2.48
N VAL A 65 -10.58 -3.13 1.38
CA VAL A 65 -11.77 -3.12 0.52
C VAL A 65 -11.48 -3.76 -0.85
N ASP A 66 -12.52 -4.36 -1.43
CA ASP A 66 -12.51 -4.83 -2.83
C ASP A 66 -13.02 -3.72 -3.75
N GLU A 67 -12.35 -2.56 -3.67
CA GLU A 67 -12.60 -1.40 -4.53
C GLU A 67 -11.42 -1.25 -5.49
N LEU A 68 -11.68 -0.75 -6.71
CA LEU A 68 -10.62 -0.33 -7.62
C LEU A 68 -10.21 1.10 -7.26
N SER A 69 -8.90 1.36 -7.13
CA SER A 69 -8.37 2.72 -7.06
C SER A 69 -8.62 3.40 -8.41
N VAL A 70 -9.61 4.29 -8.48
CA VAL A 70 -9.92 5.05 -9.70
C VAL A 70 -8.97 6.22 -9.82
N ILE A 71 -8.10 6.20 -10.82
CA ILE A 71 -7.35 7.39 -11.24
C ILE A 71 -8.29 8.24 -12.09
N LEU A 72 -8.84 9.32 -11.53
CA LEU A 72 -9.50 10.36 -12.32
C LEU A 72 -8.40 11.21 -12.99
N SER A 73 -8.03 10.86 -14.22
CA SER A 73 -7.23 11.76 -15.07
C SER A 73 -8.12 12.92 -15.50
N ASN A 74 -8.06 14.04 -14.79
CA ASN A 74 -8.63 15.29 -15.26
C ASN A 74 -7.77 15.80 -16.44
N ASN A 75 -8.39 15.89 -17.62
CA ASN A 75 -7.86 16.54 -18.82
C ASN A 75 -7.85 18.06 -18.68
#